data_AF-A0A662E9Z6-F1
#
_entry.id   AF-A0A662E9Z6-F1
#
_cell.length_a   1.000
_cell.length_b   1.000
_cell.length_c   1.000
_cell.angle_alpha   90.00
_cell.angle_beta   90.00
_cell.angle_gamma   90.00
#
_symmetry.space_group_name_H-M   'P 1'
#
loop_
_entity.id
_entity.type
_entity.pdbx_description
1 polymer ?
#
loop_
_entity_poly.entity_id
_entity_poly.type
_entity_poly.pdbx_seq_one_letter_code
_entity_poly.pdbx_strand_id
1 'polypeptide(L)'
;MKNRWWAVPVVFLGAVVLAMTGGAGIGDDCSNALPFEEGSVTNNQLTGEALWYEYVATETRDIGFSVRFPGTDLVARIAVFDACGGTEIVSADGGFLRTGANVVFDAQAGTTYKIRISNISGADAMTKFTQSPKTRACGDPGTGDCDTNTGSPECDNMCSGISCPSCCETICAADSFCCTTTWDQVCADAALIDCVDVPVELQSFNIE
;
A
#
# COMPACT_ATOMS: atom_id res chain seq x y z
N MET A 1 -5.13 53.59 -50.83
CA MET A 1 -4.96 52.12 -50.90
C MET A 1 -4.67 51.61 -49.49
N LYS A 2 -5.51 50.69 -48.97
CA LYS A 2 -5.35 49.63 -47.94
C LYS A 2 -4.15 49.73 -46.96
N ASN A 3 -4.16 49.48 -45.64
CA ASN A 3 -5.07 49.08 -44.53
C ASN A 3 -4.22 49.35 -43.25
N ARG A 4 -4.67 50.00 -42.16
CA ARG A 4 -5.25 49.42 -40.92
C ARG A 4 -4.54 48.12 -40.44
N TRP A 5 -4.03 47.90 -39.21
CA TRP A 5 -4.50 48.31 -37.87
C TRP A 5 -3.56 47.77 -36.73
N TRP A 6 -3.32 48.61 -35.71
CA TRP A 6 -2.91 48.45 -34.28
C TRP A 6 -1.91 47.39 -33.74
N ALA A 7 -0.96 47.85 -32.91
CA ALA A 7 -0.36 47.09 -31.81
C ALA A 7 -0.26 48.00 -30.55
N VAL A 8 -0.83 47.54 -29.44
CA VAL A 8 -0.94 48.22 -28.13
C VAL A 8 0.33 47.99 -27.31
N PRO A 9 0.79 48.96 -26.48
CA PRO A 9 1.89 48.74 -25.55
C PRO A 9 1.36 48.23 -24.20
N VAL A 10 1.88 47.11 -23.69
CA VAL A 10 1.83 46.82 -22.24
C VAL A 10 3.18 46.25 -21.81
N VAL A 11 3.86 47.04 -20.98
CA VAL A 11 5.05 46.66 -20.22
C VAL A 11 4.60 45.79 -19.05
N PHE A 12 5.20 44.61 -18.89
CA PHE A 12 5.35 43.97 -17.59
C PHE A 12 6.77 43.43 -17.47
N LEU A 13 7.60 44.21 -16.75
CA LEU A 13 8.75 43.69 -16.01
C LEU A 13 8.19 42.79 -14.91
N GLY A 14 8.08 41.50 -15.18
CA GLY A 14 7.75 40.48 -14.20
C GLY A 14 8.81 39.40 -14.28
N ALA A 15 9.54 39.21 -13.18
CA ALA A 15 10.54 38.17 -13.05
C ALA A 15 9.96 36.82 -13.48
N VAL A 16 10.51 36.23 -14.54
CA VAL A 16 10.36 34.80 -14.76
C VAL A 16 11.15 34.15 -13.64
N VAL A 17 10.43 33.70 -12.63
CA VAL A 17 10.96 32.83 -11.58
C VAL A 17 11.55 31.62 -12.29
N LEU A 18 12.87 31.48 -12.18
CA LEU A 18 13.58 30.28 -12.53
C LEU A 18 13.11 29.20 -11.55
N ALA A 19 12.08 28.43 -11.91
CA ALA A 19 11.67 27.27 -11.12
C ALA A 19 12.80 26.25 -11.15
N MET A 20 13.56 26.18 -10.06
CA MET A 20 14.61 25.20 -9.88
C MET A 20 13.98 23.82 -9.70
N THR A 21 14.32 22.91 -10.61
CA THR A 21 14.61 21.47 -10.39
C THR A 21 13.59 20.55 -9.71
N GLY A 22 12.34 20.95 -9.47
CA GLY A 22 11.28 20.02 -9.07
C GLY A 22 10.77 19.23 -10.28
N GLY A 23 11.27 18.01 -10.48
CA GLY A 23 10.65 17.07 -11.43
C GLY A 23 9.19 16.80 -11.04
N ALA A 24 8.34 16.44 -12.00
CA ALA A 24 6.96 16.05 -11.69
C ALA A 24 6.94 14.93 -10.63
N GLY A 25 6.08 15.06 -9.62
CA GLY A 25 6.01 14.16 -8.46
C GLY A 25 7.00 14.42 -7.33
N ILE A 26 7.94 15.37 -7.48
CA ILE A 26 9.03 15.55 -6.51
C ILE A 26 8.72 16.69 -5.54
N GLY A 27 8.89 16.44 -4.23
CA GLY A 27 8.81 17.45 -3.18
C GLY A 27 8.20 16.94 -1.89
N ASP A 28 8.06 17.83 -0.92
CA ASP A 28 7.58 17.51 0.43
C ASP A 28 6.04 17.33 0.46
N ASP A 29 5.36 17.69 -0.63
CA ASP A 29 3.91 17.59 -0.79
C ASP A 29 3.48 16.79 -2.04
N CYS A 30 2.22 16.36 -2.02
CA CYS A 30 1.59 15.51 -3.02
C CYS A 30 0.83 16.28 -4.12
N SER A 31 0.99 17.60 -4.22
CA SER A 31 0.22 18.45 -5.16
C SER A 31 0.54 18.13 -6.61
N ASN A 32 1.78 17.71 -6.89
CA ASN A 32 2.26 17.37 -8.23
C ASN A 32 2.46 15.87 -8.41
N ALA A 33 1.77 15.03 -7.62
CA ALA A 33 1.92 13.58 -7.66
C ALA A 33 1.74 13.02 -9.08
N LEU A 34 2.60 12.08 -9.46
CA LEU A 34 2.55 11.44 -10.78
C LEU A 34 1.39 10.44 -10.86
N PRO A 35 0.64 10.37 -11.96
CA PRO A 35 -0.34 9.32 -12.14
C PRO A 35 0.37 7.96 -12.17
N PHE A 36 -0.18 6.99 -11.45
CA PHE A 36 0.28 5.62 -11.43
C PHE A 36 -0.81 4.70 -11.96
N GLU A 37 -0.51 4.07 -13.10
CA GLU A 37 -1.41 3.11 -13.74
C GLU A 37 -1.37 1.75 -13.03
N GLU A 38 -2.52 1.10 -12.91
CA GLU A 38 -2.61 -0.21 -12.30
C GLU A 38 -1.79 -1.26 -13.07
N GLY A 39 -1.11 -2.16 -12.35
CA GLY A 39 -0.20 -3.16 -12.93
C GLY A 39 1.15 -2.59 -13.39
N SER A 40 1.40 -1.29 -13.24
CA SER A 40 2.57 -0.65 -13.81
C SER A 40 3.85 -0.84 -12.99
N VAL A 41 4.97 -0.61 -13.68
CA VAL A 41 6.29 -0.45 -13.08
C VAL A 41 6.86 0.87 -13.58
N THR A 42 7.28 1.73 -12.66
CA THR A 42 7.93 3.01 -13.01
C THR A 42 9.36 3.04 -12.47
N ASN A 43 10.24 3.72 -13.20
CA ASN A 43 11.61 3.98 -12.75
C ASN A 43 11.86 5.48 -12.83
N ASN A 44 11.59 6.17 -11.72
CA ASN A 44 11.72 7.63 -11.64
C ASN A 44 12.82 8.01 -10.67
N GLN A 45 13.47 9.13 -10.95
CA GLN A 45 14.49 9.67 -10.06
C GLN A 45 13.79 10.27 -8.84
N LEU A 46 14.12 9.76 -7.66
CA LEU A 46 13.88 10.45 -6.41
C LEU A 46 14.98 11.49 -6.26
N THR A 47 14.61 12.77 -6.17
CA THR A 47 15.54 13.84 -5.78
C THR A 47 14.97 14.61 -4.61
N GLY A 48 15.78 14.95 -3.61
CA GLY A 48 15.27 15.59 -2.40
C GLY A 48 14.51 14.61 -1.49
N GLU A 49 13.40 15.07 -0.88
CA GLU A 49 12.80 14.36 0.26
C GLU A 49 11.85 13.23 -0.13
N ALA A 50 10.99 13.43 -1.14
CA ALA A 50 10.00 12.44 -1.54
C ALA A 50 9.60 12.51 -3.02
N LEU A 51 9.18 11.36 -3.53
CA LEU A 51 8.52 11.18 -4.81
C LEU A 51 7.09 10.70 -4.55
N TRP A 52 6.12 11.37 -5.16
CA TRP A 52 4.70 11.16 -4.94
C TRP A 52 4.01 10.62 -6.17
N TYR A 53 3.12 9.67 -5.93
CA TYR A 53 2.24 9.10 -6.93
C TYR A 53 0.77 9.24 -6.51
N GLU A 54 -0.10 9.32 -7.50
CA GLU A 54 -1.54 9.24 -7.39
C GLU A 54 -2.02 7.93 -8.03
N TYR A 55 -2.79 7.15 -7.29
CA TYR A 55 -3.36 5.90 -7.76
C TYR A 55 -4.89 5.96 -7.60
N VAL A 56 -5.63 5.60 -8.65
CA VAL A 56 -7.09 5.49 -8.60
C VAL A 56 -7.46 4.02 -8.62
N ALA A 57 -8.07 3.54 -7.54
CA ALA A 57 -8.49 2.14 -7.45
C ALA A 57 -9.66 1.86 -8.37
N THR A 58 -9.55 0.82 -9.20
CA THR A 58 -10.60 0.43 -10.15
C THR A 58 -11.61 -0.56 -9.54
N GLU A 59 -11.18 -1.33 -8.56
CA GLU A 59 -11.94 -2.38 -7.89
C GLU A 59 -11.67 -2.33 -6.38
N THR A 60 -12.60 -2.83 -5.57
CA THR A 60 -12.36 -3.02 -4.13
C THR A 60 -11.61 -4.32 -3.93
N ARG A 61 -10.33 -4.23 -3.57
CA ARG A 61 -9.45 -5.38 -3.31
C ARG A 61 -8.17 -4.95 -2.62
N ASP A 62 -7.46 -5.93 -2.11
CA ASP A 62 -6.09 -5.71 -1.67
C ASP A 62 -5.11 -5.49 -2.82
N ILE A 63 -4.28 -4.48 -2.59
CA ILE A 63 -3.28 -4.06 -3.54
C ILE A 63 -1.91 -3.91 -2.88
N GLY A 64 -0.89 -4.41 -3.55
CA GLY A 64 0.49 -4.33 -3.09
C GLY A 64 1.26 -3.27 -3.86
N PHE A 65 2.06 -2.48 -3.14
CA PHE A 65 3.04 -1.59 -3.73
C PHE A 65 4.42 -1.89 -3.18
N SER A 66 5.41 -2.00 -4.06
CA SER A 66 6.81 -2.22 -3.68
C SER A 66 7.71 -1.18 -4.31
N VAL A 67 8.68 -0.71 -3.54
CA VAL A 67 9.73 0.17 -4.04
C VAL A 67 11.10 -0.40 -3.71
N ARG A 68 12.00 -0.33 -4.67
CA ARG A 68 13.42 -0.66 -4.51
C ARG A 68 14.28 0.47 -5.05
N PHE A 69 15.50 0.62 -4.55
CA PHE A 69 16.52 1.50 -5.13
C PHE A 69 17.63 0.64 -5.77
N PRO A 70 17.56 0.34 -7.07
CA PRO A 70 18.54 -0.52 -7.72
C PRO A 70 19.94 0.09 -7.66
N GLY A 71 20.92 -0.70 -7.21
CA GLY A 71 22.33 -0.29 -7.21
C GLY A 71 22.74 0.59 -6.03
N THR A 72 21.86 0.84 -5.06
CA THR A 72 22.17 1.59 -3.84
C THR A 72 21.87 0.75 -2.60
N ASP A 73 22.42 1.17 -1.46
CA ASP A 73 22.13 0.60 -0.13
C ASP A 73 21.21 1.51 0.70
N LEU A 74 20.42 2.34 0.02
CA LEU A 74 19.49 3.24 0.68
C LEU A 74 18.31 2.48 1.29
N VAL A 75 17.86 2.95 2.45
CA VAL A 75 16.65 2.46 3.11
C VAL A 75 15.44 3.13 2.47
N ALA A 76 14.61 2.35 1.80
CA ALA A 76 13.36 2.83 1.22
C ALA A 76 12.29 2.97 2.28
N ARG A 77 11.44 3.98 2.15
CA ARG A 77 10.19 4.10 2.89
C ARG A 77 9.07 4.34 1.91
N ILE A 78 7.99 3.59 2.07
CA ILE A 78 6.75 3.77 1.32
C ILE A 78 5.61 4.01 2.29
N ALA A 79 4.71 4.94 1.97
CA ALA A 79 3.52 5.24 2.74
C ALA A 79 2.34 5.52 1.80
N VAL A 80 1.15 5.10 2.19
CA VAL A 80 -0.10 5.30 1.45
C VAL A 80 -1.03 6.15 2.28
N PHE A 81 -1.69 7.12 1.64
CA PHE A 81 -2.63 8.05 2.24
C PHE A 81 -3.96 8.03 1.50
N ASP A 82 -5.04 8.30 2.22
CA ASP A 82 -6.41 8.39 1.69
C ASP A 82 -6.65 9.62 0.79
N ALA A 83 -5.84 10.67 0.96
CA ALA A 83 -5.89 11.91 0.18
C ALA A 83 -4.58 12.69 0.33
N CYS A 84 -4.43 13.77 -0.43
CA CYS A 84 -3.28 14.66 -0.26
C CYS A 84 -3.38 15.45 1.05
N GLY A 85 -2.41 15.27 1.95
CA GLY A 85 -2.48 15.81 3.32
C GLY A 85 -3.51 15.12 4.21
N GLY A 86 -4.01 13.94 3.80
CA GLY A 86 -4.96 13.14 4.55
C GLY A 86 -4.31 12.18 5.54
N THR A 87 -5.03 11.13 5.90
CA THR A 87 -4.62 10.12 6.88
C THR A 87 -3.68 9.10 6.25
N GLU A 88 -2.60 8.75 6.96
CA GLU A 88 -1.75 7.61 6.58
C GLU A 88 -2.53 6.30 6.83
N ILE A 89 -2.71 5.50 5.79
CA ILE A 89 -3.39 4.20 5.84
C ILE A 89 -2.39 3.11 6.26
N VAL A 90 -1.25 3.06 5.57
CA VAL A 90 -0.21 2.07 5.80
C VAL A 90 1.14 2.64 5.40
N SER A 91 2.18 2.26 6.14
CA SER A 91 3.56 2.51 5.74
C SER A 91 4.47 1.33 6.06
N ALA A 92 5.56 1.25 5.33
CA ALA A 92 6.62 0.28 5.58
C ALA A 92 7.99 0.91 5.28
N ASP A 93 8.96 0.50 6.07
CA ASP A 93 10.37 0.75 5.84
C ASP A 93 11.01 -0.51 5.23
N GLY A 94 11.92 -0.31 4.28
CA GLY A 94 12.76 -1.35 3.73
C GLY A 94 13.82 -1.75 4.75
N GLY A 95 14.26 -3.01 4.70
CA GLY A 95 15.39 -3.46 5.50
C GLY A 95 16.72 -2.90 4.99
N PHE A 96 17.75 -2.93 5.84
CA PHE A 96 19.14 -2.78 5.39
C PHE A 96 19.49 -3.88 4.37
N LEU A 97 20.43 -3.62 3.46
CA LEU A 97 20.91 -4.53 2.39
C LEU A 97 19.97 -4.72 1.18
N ARG A 98 19.48 -3.61 0.60
CA ARG A 98 18.73 -3.62 -0.69
C ARG A 98 17.35 -4.30 -0.62
N THR A 99 16.88 -4.57 0.59
CA THR A 99 15.53 -5.06 0.86
C THR A 99 14.60 -3.85 0.74
N GLY A 100 14.04 -3.62 -0.45
CA GLY A 100 13.08 -2.54 -0.68
C GLY A 100 11.87 -2.61 0.26
N ALA A 101 11.06 -1.55 0.27
CA ALA A 101 9.86 -1.48 1.09
C ALA A 101 8.65 -2.02 0.33
N ASN A 102 7.73 -2.67 1.04
CA ASN A 102 6.47 -3.16 0.49
C ASN A 102 5.31 -2.85 1.44
N VAL A 103 4.20 -2.39 0.89
CA VAL A 103 2.96 -2.15 1.60
C VAL A 103 1.80 -2.82 0.88
N VAL A 104 0.78 -3.12 1.67
CA VAL A 104 -0.43 -3.79 1.26
C VAL A 104 -1.58 -3.12 1.99
N PHE A 105 -2.66 -2.81 1.27
CA PHE A 105 -3.88 -2.32 1.88
C PHE A 105 -5.09 -2.68 1.02
N ASP A 106 -6.26 -2.67 1.64
CA ASP A 106 -7.55 -2.83 0.97
C ASP A 106 -7.93 -1.52 0.29
N ALA A 107 -7.76 -1.47 -1.03
CA ALA A 107 -8.12 -0.32 -1.84
C ALA A 107 -9.60 -0.39 -2.19
N GLN A 108 -10.31 0.73 -2.07
CA GLN A 108 -11.74 0.84 -2.35
C GLN A 108 -12.00 1.38 -3.76
N ALA A 109 -12.85 0.72 -4.54
CA ALA A 109 -13.17 1.12 -5.91
C ALA A 109 -13.56 2.60 -6.03
N GLY A 110 -12.99 3.29 -7.01
CA GLY A 110 -13.22 4.71 -7.27
C GLY A 110 -12.53 5.68 -6.31
N THR A 111 -11.77 5.18 -5.33
CA THR A 111 -11.02 6.02 -4.38
C THR A 111 -9.63 6.36 -4.94
N THR A 112 -9.22 7.61 -4.74
CA THR A 112 -7.89 8.09 -5.12
C THR A 112 -6.96 8.07 -3.91
N TYR A 113 -5.85 7.37 -4.01
CA TYR A 113 -4.82 7.25 -3.00
C TYR A 113 -3.57 8.05 -3.37
N LYS A 114 -2.86 8.57 -2.36
CA LYS A 114 -1.54 9.17 -2.52
C LYS A 114 -0.46 8.25 -1.97
N ILE A 115 0.57 7.99 -2.76
CA ILE A 115 1.67 7.10 -2.38
C ILE A 115 2.95 7.91 -2.31
N ARG A 116 3.56 7.95 -1.13
CA ARG A 116 4.85 8.61 -0.89
C ARG A 116 5.97 7.58 -0.93
N ILE A 117 7.01 7.87 -1.69
CA ILE A 117 8.28 7.15 -1.68
C ILE A 117 9.36 8.10 -1.17
N SER A 118 10.12 7.68 -0.18
CA SER A 118 11.20 8.46 0.41
C SER A 118 12.38 7.56 0.80
N ASN A 119 13.50 8.16 1.18
CA ASN A 119 14.62 7.45 1.78
C ASN A 119 15.11 8.19 3.03
N ILE A 120 15.66 7.45 3.98
CA ILE A 120 16.07 8.01 5.28
C ILE A 120 17.27 8.96 5.19
N SER A 121 18.04 8.91 4.09
CA SER A 121 19.26 9.72 3.91
C SER A 121 19.04 11.03 3.14
N GLY A 122 17.85 11.25 2.56
CA GLY A 122 17.58 12.37 1.64
C GLY A 122 18.45 12.35 0.37
N ALA A 123 19.08 11.23 0.06
CA ALA A 123 19.98 11.12 -1.09
C ALA A 123 19.19 10.86 -2.38
N ASP A 124 19.66 11.43 -3.49
CA ASP A 124 19.06 11.20 -4.80
C ASP A 124 19.28 9.74 -5.24
N ALA A 125 18.23 9.07 -5.72
CA ALA A 125 18.31 7.70 -6.17
C ALA A 125 17.25 7.35 -7.21
N MET A 126 17.60 6.44 -8.13
CA MET A 126 16.62 5.90 -9.05
C MET A 126 15.72 4.91 -8.33
N THR A 127 14.41 5.12 -8.42
CA THR A 127 13.42 4.21 -7.86
C THR A 127 13.08 3.13 -8.87
N LYS A 128 12.72 1.95 -8.40
CA LYS A 128 11.93 0.97 -9.14
C LYS A 128 10.66 0.74 -8.34
N PHE A 129 9.59 1.41 -8.74
CA PHE A 129 8.29 1.34 -8.11
C PHE A 129 7.38 0.38 -8.87
N THR A 130 6.74 -0.55 -8.18
CA THR A 130 5.97 -1.62 -8.78
C THR A 130 4.69 -1.82 -7.99
N GLN A 131 3.56 -1.81 -8.69
CA GLN A 131 2.31 -2.31 -8.14
C GLN A 131 2.16 -3.78 -8.48
N SER A 132 1.54 -4.53 -7.60
CA SER A 132 1.17 -5.91 -7.85
C SER A 132 -0.21 -6.15 -7.25
N PRO A 133 -1.09 -6.92 -7.94
CA PRO A 133 -2.21 -7.53 -7.27
C PRO A 133 -1.63 -8.33 -6.10
N LYS A 134 -2.07 -8.04 -4.87
CA LYS A 134 -1.69 -8.92 -3.78
C LYS A 134 -2.77 -9.97 -3.67
N THR A 135 -2.40 -11.22 -3.92
CA THR A 135 -3.09 -12.34 -3.30
C THR A 135 -2.58 -12.37 -1.86
N ARG A 136 -3.39 -11.94 -0.88
CA ARG A 136 -3.03 -12.22 0.52
C ARG A 136 -2.89 -13.74 0.65
N ALA A 137 -1.99 -14.17 1.51
CA ALA A 137 -1.84 -15.59 1.83
C ALA A 137 -2.50 -15.89 3.18
N CYS A 138 -2.83 -17.17 3.40
CA CYS A 138 -3.16 -17.68 4.72
C CYS A 138 -2.06 -17.24 5.72
N GLY A 139 -2.42 -16.53 6.78
CA GLY A 139 -1.52 -16.05 7.82
C GLY A 139 -0.89 -14.66 7.61
N ASP A 140 -1.25 -13.94 6.55
CA ASP A 140 -0.80 -12.57 6.34
C ASP A 140 -1.41 -11.62 7.39
N PRO A 141 -0.65 -10.64 7.93
CA PRO A 141 -1.20 -9.66 8.86
C PRO A 141 -2.34 -8.83 8.25
N GLY A 142 -3.39 -8.57 9.04
CA GLY A 142 -4.49 -7.68 8.67
C GLY A 142 -5.42 -8.23 7.60
N THR A 143 -5.48 -9.55 7.44
CA THR A 143 -6.48 -10.30 6.65
C THR A 143 -7.73 -10.65 7.47
N GLY A 144 -7.76 -10.27 8.76
CA GLY A 144 -8.83 -10.55 9.70
C GLY A 144 -8.54 -11.77 10.56
N ASP A 145 -9.03 -11.79 11.80
CA ASP A 145 -8.74 -12.88 12.74
C ASP A 145 -9.30 -14.21 12.21
N CYS A 146 -8.51 -15.27 12.39
CA CYS A 146 -8.76 -16.65 11.98
C CYS A 146 -10.14 -17.18 12.42
N ASP A 147 -10.62 -16.73 13.58
CA ASP A 147 -11.84 -17.17 14.24
C ASP A 147 -13.04 -16.27 13.92
N THR A 148 -12.88 -15.41 12.91
CA THR A 148 -13.93 -14.54 12.41
C THR A 148 -14.16 -14.77 10.92
N ASN A 149 -15.40 -14.60 10.48
CA ASN A 149 -15.72 -14.58 9.06
C ASN A 149 -15.12 -13.30 8.44
N THR A 150 -14.01 -13.45 7.71
CA THR A 150 -13.32 -12.34 7.02
C THR A 150 -13.96 -12.05 5.67
N GLY A 151 -14.66 -13.03 5.08
CA GLY A 151 -15.29 -12.94 3.77
C GLY A 151 -14.32 -12.98 2.60
N SER A 152 -13.01 -12.92 2.84
CA SER A 152 -11.96 -13.13 1.84
C SER A 152 -11.36 -14.53 2.00
N PRO A 153 -10.68 -15.12 0.99
CA PRO A 153 -10.03 -16.43 1.11
C PRO A 153 -8.84 -16.46 2.08
N GLU A 154 -8.61 -15.39 2.83
CA GLU A 154 -7.43 -15.20 3.64
C GLU A 154 -7.82 -14.91 5.09
N CYS A 155 -6.94 -15.28 6.01
CA CYS A 155 -7.07 -15.02 7.43
C CYS A 155 -5.71 -14.80 8.08
N ASP A 156 -5.67 -14.14 9.21
CA ASP A 156 -4.45 -13.77 9.93
C ASP A 156 -4.09 -14.93 10.86
N ASN A 157 -2.85 -14.99 11.32
CA ASN A 157 -2.44 -15.87 12.42
C ASN A 157 -2.81 -15.25 13.79
N MET A 158 -3.95 -14.56 13.86
CA MET A 158 -4.54 -14.00 15.07
C MET A 158 -5.91 -14.66 15.26
N CYS A 159 -6.28 -15.03 16.47
CA CYS A 159 -7.64 -15.46 16.79
C CYS A 159 -8.08 -14.67 18.03
N SER A 160 -9.12 -13.85 17.88
CA SER A 160 -9.56 -12.88 18.90
C SER A 160 -8.39 -12.04 19.47
N GLY A 161 -7.48 -11.58 18.61
CA GLY A 161 -6.30 -10.80 18.98
C GLY A 161 -5.16 -11.57 19.69
N ILE A 162 -5.24 -12.90 19.80
CA ILE A 162 -4.19 -13.77 20.33
C ILE A 162 -3.47 -14.45 19.17
N SER A 163 -2.15 -14.54 19.19
CA SER A 163 -1.43 -15.19 18.08
C SER A 163 -1.75 -16.68 18.03
N CYS A 164 -2.20 -17.16 16.88
CA CYS A 164 -2.44 -18.57 16.56
C CYS A 164 -1.62 -18.92 15.31
N PRO A 165 -0.35 -19.29 15.50
CA PRO A 165 0.55 -19.60 14.40
C PRO A 165 -0.02 -20.73 13.54
N SER A 166 0.08 -20.60 12.21
CA SER A 166 -0.32 -21.63 11.24
C SER A 166 -1.78 -22.06 11.29
N CYS A 167 -2.67 -21.31 11.96
CA CYS A 167 -4.09 -21.66 11.98
C CYS A 167 -4.68 -21.62 10.57
N CYS A 168 -4.40 -20.53 9.88
CA CYS A 168 -4.87 -20.34 8.53
C CYS A 168 -4.43 -21.52 7.66
N GLU A 169 -3.13 -21.84 7.64
CA GLU A 169 -2.58 -22.96 6.88
C GLU A 169 -3.19 -24.34 7.26
N THR A 170 -3.52 -24.54 8.54
CA THR A 170 -4.14 -25.78 9.04
C THR A 170 -5.53 -25.97 8.45
N ILE A 171 -6.38 -24.93 8.49
CA ILE A 171 -7.72 -24.98 7.89
C ILE A 171 -7.62 -25.00 6.37
N CYS A 172 -6.71 -24.21 5.77
CA CYS A 172 -6.44 -24.20 4.33
C CYS A 172 -6.03 -25.61 3.83
N ALA A 173 -5.36 -26.43 4.65
CA ALA A 173 -5.00 -27.81 4.34
C ALA A 173 -6.14 -28.82 4.56
N ALA A 174 -7.04 -28.56 5.51
CA ALA A 174 -8.22 -29.37 5.77
C ALA A 174 -9.34 -29.15 4.74
N ASP A 175 -9.58 -27.89 4.38
CA ASP A 175 -10.57 -27.48 3.38
C ASP A 175 -10.00 -26.37 2.47
N SER A 176 -9.77 -26.72 1.21
CA SER A 176 -9.25 -25.78 0.22
C SER A 176 -10.26 -24.70 -0.17
N PHE A 177 -11.55 -24.87 0.12
CA PHE A 177 -12.56 -23.85 -0.11
C PHE A 177 -12.26 -22.59 0.71
N CYS A 178 -11.85 -22.76 1.97
CA CYS A 178 -11.54 -21.68 2.90
C CYS A 178 -10.42 -20.76 2.39
N CYS A 179 -9.48 -21.31 1.60
CA CYS A 179 -8.30 -20.60 1.13
C CYS A 179 -8.30 -20.20 -0.33
N THR A 180 -9.27 -20.70 -1.10
CA THR A 180 -9.38 -20.41 -2.55
C THR A 180 -10.65 -19.69 -2.93
N THR A 181 -11.68 -19.73 -2.07
CA THR A 181 -13.00 -19.18 -2.38
C THR A 181 -13.41 -18.11 -1.38
N THR A 182 -13.49 -18.44 -0.09
CA THR A 182 -13.84 -17.47 0.97
C THR A 182 -13.61 -18.09 2.34
N TRP A 183 -13.19 -17.28 3.30
CA TRP A 183 -13.14 -17.61 4.71
C TRP A 183 -14.44 -17.16 5.37
N ASP A 184 -15.41 -18.07 5.40
CA ASP A 184 -16.74 -17.83 5.97
C ASP A 184 -16.83 -18.29 7.45
N GLN A 185 -18.05 -18.26 8.01
CA GLN A 185 -18.26 -18.69 9.40
C GLN A 185 -17.91 -20.18 9.62
N VAL A 186 -18.02 -21.04 8.61
CA VAL A 186 -17.65 -22.46 8.75
C VAL A 186 -16.14 -22.60 8.86
N CYS A 187 -15.38 -21.84 8.05
CA CYS A 187 -13.92 -21.77 8.16
C CYS A 187 -13.46 -21.23 9.51
N ALA A 188 -14.12 -20.17 10.00
CA ALA A 188 -13.87 -19.57 11.31
C ALA A 188 -14.20 -20.51 12.47
N ASP A 189 -15.33 -21.22 12.41
CA ASP A 189 -15.73 -22.20 13.44
C ASP A 189 -14.77 -23.39 13.48
N ALA A 190 -14.27 -23.84 12.31
CA ALA A 190 -13.25 -24.88 12.24
C ALA A 190 -11.92 -24.42 12.87
N ALA A 191 -11.51 -23.18 12.61
CA ALA A 191 -10.34 -22.56 13.24
C ALA A 191 -10.45 -22.50 14.78
N LEU A 192 -11.65 -22.22 15.31
CA LEU A 192 -11.92 -22.25 16.75
C LEU A 192 -11.82 -23.64 17.39
N ILE A 193 -11.84 -24.71 16.60
CA ILE A 193 -11.71 -26.08 17.10
C ILE A 193 -10.26 -26.54 16.96
N ASP A 194 -9.63 -26.27 15.82
CA ASP A 194 -8.37 -26.90 15.43
C ASP A 194 -7.13 -26.02 15.71
N CYS A 195 -7.30 -24.72 15.95
CA CYS A 195 -6.17 -23.77 16.01
C CYS A 195 -5.97 -23.02 17.33
N VAL A 196 -6.96 -23.00 18.20
CA VAL A 196 -6.82 -22.33 19.50
C VAL A 196 -6.09 -23.26 20.46
N ASP A 197 -4.81 -23.00 20.67
CA ASP A 197 -4.18 -23.20 21.98
C ASP A 197 -4.81 -22.21 22.98
N VAL A 198 -6.12 -22.29 23.22
CA VAL A 198 -6.70 -21.63 24.38
C VAL A 198 -6.10 -22.31 25.61
N PRO A 199 -5.38 -21.59 26.49
CA PRO A 199 -5.09 -22.15 27.79
C PRO A 199 -6.42 -22.57 28.42
N VAL A 200 -6.47 -23.82 28.87
CA VAL A 200 -7.65 -24.61 29.28
C VAL A 200 -8.51 -23.96 30.39
N GLU A 201 -8.18 -22.73 30.82
CA GLU A 201 -8.91 -22.02 31.88
C GLU A 201 -10.20 -21.33 31.39
N LEU A 202 -10.43 -21.14 30.09
CA LEU A 202 -11.67 -20.48 29.59
C LEU A 202 -12.72 -21.43 28.97
N GLN A 203 -12.45 -22.73 28.82
CA GLN A 203 -13.43 -23.68 28.26
C GLN A 203 -14.38 -24.30 29.31
N SER A 204 -14.28 -23.91 30.58
CA SER A 204 -15.07 -24.51 31.66
C SER A 204 -16.49 -23.94 31.83
N PHE A 205 -16.99 -23.14 30.89
CA PHE A 205 -18.32 -22.50 31.04
C PHE A 205 -19.46 -23.07 30.20
N ASN A 206 -19.32 -24.22 29.53
CA ASN A 206 -20.46 -24.92 28.93
C ASN A 206 -20.26 -26.45 28.86
N ILE A 207 -20.39 -27.14 30.00
CA ILE A 207 -20.96 -28.49 30.04
C ILE A 207 -21.93 -28.53 31.23
N GLU A 208 -23.23 -28.59 30.89
CA GLU A 208 -24.44 -28.88 31.69
C GLU A 208 -24.84 -27.94 32.84
#